data_AF-A0A0F9F6K9-F1
#
_entry.id   AF-A0A0F9F6K9-F1
#
_cell.length_a   1.000
_cell.length_b   1.000
_cell.length_c   1.000
_cell.angle_alpha   90.00
_cell.angle_beta   90.00
_cell.angle_gamma   90.00
#
_symmetry.space_group_name_H-M   'P 1'
#
loop_
_entity.id
_entity.type
_entity.pdbx_description
1 polymer ?
#
loop_
_entity_poly.entity_id
_entity_poly.type
_entity_poly.pdbx_seq_one_letter_code
_entity_poly.pdbx_strand_id
1 'polypeptide(L)'
;MKTKHTPGPWKATTHGDVYKGLDLIASVYGGTSSQEIKANAKLIAAVPEMLGRLEFIVEYINTLDNPSVALQLVRAEAEESIKKATE
;
A
#
# COMPACT_ATOMS: atom_id res chain seq x y z
N MET A 1 -1.06 -22.91 0.79
CA MET A 1 0.02 -22.23 0.04
C MET A 1 0.05 -20.78 0.48
N LYS A 2 1.18 -20.26 0.98
CA LYS A 2 1.35 -18.81 1.07
C LYS A 2 1.47 -18.29 -0.36
N THR A 3 0.55 -17.42 -0.78
CA THR A 3 0.66 -16.73 -2.06
C THR A 3 1.93 -15.88 -2.05
N LYS A 4 2.71 -15.92 -3.13
CA LYS A 4 3.91 -15.09 -3.25
C LYS A 4 3.47 -13.69 -3.70
N HIS A 5 3.62 -12.70 -2.83
CA HIS A 5 3.44 -11.29 -3.19
C HIS A 5 4.68 -10.79 -3.93
N THR A 6 4.51 -9.83 -4.83
CA THR A 6 5.65 -9.16 -5.48
C THR A 6 6.25 -8.15 -4.50
N PRO A 7 7.50 -8.32 -4.02
CA PRO A 7 8.07 -7.40 -3.04
C PRO A 7 8.22 -6.00 -3.64
N GLY A 8 8.00 -4.96 -2.83
CA GLY A 8 8.29 -3.58 -3.19
C GLY A 8 9.79 -3.26 -3.25
N PRO A 9 10.16 -1.98 -3.49
CA PRO A 9 9.26 -0.86 -3.79
C PRO A 9 8.73 -0.91 -5.23
N TRP A 10 7.49 -0.46 -5.43
CA TRP A 10 6.93 -0.21 -6.75
C TRP A 10 6.87 1.29 -7.03
N LYS A 11 6.85 1.67 -8.31
CA LYS A 11 6.82 3.07 -8.74
C LYS A 11 5.71 3.29 -9.75
N ALA A 12 4.83 4.24 -9.45
CA ALA A 12 3.81 4.71 -10.38
C ALA A 12 4.40 5.71 -11.38
N THR A 13 3.95 5.65 -12.63
CA THR A 13 4.23 6.66 -13.66
C THR A 13 3.06 7.63 -13.79
N THR A 14 3.26 8.73 -14.53
CA THR A 14 2.19 9.68 -14.86
C THR A 14 1.15 9.12 -15.83
N HIS A 15 1.43 7.97 -16.47
CA HIS A 15 0.56 7.36 -17.47
C HIS A 15 -0.32 6.24 -16.92
N GLY A 16 -0.25 5.96 -15.62
CA GLY A 16 -1.06 4.90 -15.00
C GLY A 16 -0.33 3.57 -14.82
N ASP A 17 0.92 3.48 -15.23
CA ASP A 17 1.71 2.25 -15.08
C ASP A 17 2.36 2.17 -13.70
N VAL A 18 2.54 0.96 -13.19
CA VAL A 18 3.24 0.66 -11.95
C VAL A 18 4.35 -0.34 -12.23
N TYR A 19 5.58 0.00 -11.86
CA TYR A 19 6.78 -0.81 -12.15
C TYR A 19 7.52 -1.23 -10.89
N LYS A 20 8.20 -2.38 -10.97
CA LYS A 20 9.31 -2.75 -10.09
C LYS A 20 10.59 -2.80 -10.90
N GLY A 21 11.42 -1.76 -10.79
CA GLY A 21 12.56 -1.62 -11.70
C GLY A 21 12.06 -1.45 -13.14
N LEU A 22 12.33 -2.44 -13.99
CA LEU A 22 11.87 -2.48 -15.38
C LEU A 22 10.63 -3.36 -15.59
N ASP A 23 10.21 -4.10 -14.56
CA ASP A 23 9.08 -5.02 -14.67
C ASP A 23 7.76 -4.27 -14.48
N LEU A 24 6.89 -4.31 -15.49
CA LEU A 24 5.53 -3.80 -15.37
C LEU A 24 4.72 -4.69 -14.44
N ILE A 25 4.25 -4.12 -13.33
CA ILE A 25 3.44 -4.81 -12.32
C ILE A 25 1.95 -4.65 -12.61
N ALA A 26 1.54 -3.45 -13.00
CA ALA A 26 0.15 -3.13 -13.33
C ALA A 26 0.08 -1.94 -14.28
N SER A 27 -0.98 -1.89 -15.08
CA SER A 27 -1.36 -0.72 -15.89
C SER A 27 -2.81 -0.36 -15.57
N VAL A 28 -3.05 0.89 -15.19
CA VAL A 28 -4.38 1.39 -14.86
C VAL A 28 -5.13 1.81 -16.12
N TYR A 29 -6.25 1.15 -16.39
CA TYR A 29 -7.17 1.49 -17.48
C TYR A 29 -8.53 1.93 -16.95
N GLY A 30 -9.23 2.81 -17.69
CA GLY A 30 -10.64 3.11 -17.45
C GLY A 30 -10.97 4.28 -16.53
N GLY A 31 -10.03 5.21 -16.31
CA GLY A 31 -10.33 6.47 -15.60
C GLY A 31 -11.04 7.50 -16.47
N THR A 32 -11.90 8.33 -15.85
CA THR A 32 -12.57 9.45 -16.52
C THR A 32 -11.66 10.65 -16.77
N SER A 33 -10.51 10.70 -16.08
CA SER A 33 -9.49 11.74 -16.21
C SER A 33 -8.07 11.18 -16.01
N SER A 34 -7.08 11.90 -16.53
CA SER A 34 -5.65 11.57 -16.32
C SER A 34 -5.25 11.68 -14.84
N GLN A 35 -5.92 12.52 -14.05
CA GLN A 35 -5.67 12.64 -12.62
C GLN A 35 -6.13 11.40 -11.85
N GLU A 36 -7.29 10.84 -12.19
CA GLU A 36 -7.81 9.60 -11.59
C GLU A 36 -6.88 8.42 -11.89
N ILE A 37 -6.43 8.28 -13.14
CA ILE A 37 -5.47 7.23 -13.54
C ILE A 37 -4.18 7.33 -12.73
N LYS A 38 -3.63 8.55 -12.59
CA LYS A 38 -2.42 8.79 -11.80
C LYS A 38 -2.62 8.48 -10.32
N ALA A 39 -3.75 8.88 -9.74
CA ALA A 39 -4.06 8.60 -8.33
C ALA A 39 -4.18 7.10 -8.08
N ASN A 40 -4.87 6.37 -8.96
CA ASN A 40 -5.01 4.92 -8.86
C ASN A 40 -3.67 4.20 -9.01
N ALA A 41 -2.79 4.65 -9.91
CA ALA A 41 -1.47 4.07 -10.04
C ALA A 41 -0.60 4.31 -8.79
N LYS A 42 -0.66 5.51 -8.18
CA LYS A 42 -0.02 5.79 -6.89
C LYS A 42 -0.53 4.85 -5.80
N LEU A 43 -1.85 4.66 -5.71
CA LEU A 43 -2.47 3.76 -4.74
C LEU A 43 -1.99 2.32 -4.89
N ILE A 44 -1.93 1.81 -6.14
CA ILE A 44 -1.41 0.46 -6.42
C ILE A 44 0.07 0.38 -6.06
N ALA A 45 0.88 1.39 -6.37
CA ALA A 45 2.31 1.40 -6.03
C ALA A 45 2.59 1.38 -4.53
N ALA A 46 1.66 1.88 -3.70
CA ALA A 46 1.77 1.89 -2.24
C ALA A 46 1.46 0.53 -1.58
N VAL A 47 0.89 -0.43 -2.32
CA VAL A 47 0.44 -1.73 -1.77
C VAL A 47 1.53 -2.48 -0.99
N PRO A 48 2.81 -2.57 -1.43
CA PRO A 48 3.84 -3.24 -0.65
C PRO A 48 4.11 -2.58 0.72
N GLU A 49 4.11 -1.24 0.79
CA GLU A 49 4.30 -0.54 2.08
C GLU A 49 3.08 -0.75 2.99
N MET A 50 1.87 -0.64 2.44
CA MET A 50 0.64 -0.88 3.19
C MET A 50 0.58 -2.30 3.74
N LEU A 51 0.94 -3.30 2.93
CA LEU A 51 0.99 -4.70 3.37
C LEU A 51 2.00 -4.89 4.50
N GLY A 52 3.23 -4.35 4.36
CA GLY A 52 4.25 -4.45 5.41
C GLY A 52 3.82 -3.80 6.73
N ARG A 53 3.10 -2.67 6.67
CA ARG A 53 2.55 -2.02 7.88
C ARG A 53 1.44 -2.86 8.52
N LEU A 54 0.55 -3.46 7.73
CA LEU A 54 -0.48 -4.35 8.24
C LEU A 54 0.11 -5.61 8.88
N GLU A 55 1.14 -6.19 8.27
CA GLU A 55 1.87 -7.33 8.84
C GLU A 55 2.50 -6.95 10.19
N PHE A 56 3.18 -5.82 10.27
CA PHE A 56 3.74 -5.29 11.52
C PHE A 56 2.68 -5.11 12.60
N ILE A 57 1.53 -4.54 12.25
CA ILE A 57 0.40 -4.35 13.17
C ILE A 57 -0.08 -5.70 13.73
N VAL A 58 -0.30 -6.68 12.86
CA VAL A 58 -0.80 -8.01 13.27
C VAL A 58 0.21 -8.69 14.19
N GLU A 59 1.50 -8.65 13.83
CA GLU A 59 2.57 -9.17 14.67
C GLU A 59 2.62 -8.48 16.03
N TYR A 60 2.55 -7.15 16.06
CA TYR A 60 2.57 -6.36 17.28
C TYR A 60 1.38 -6.66 18.20
N ILE A 61 0.15 -6.69 17.68
CA ILE A 61 -1.04 -7.07 18.45
C ILE A 61 -0.86 -8.45 19.10
N ASN A 62 -0.34 -9.43 18.35
CA ASN A 62 -0.12 -10.78 18.86
C ASN A 62 0.92 -10.85 20.00
N THR A 63 1.74 -9.82 20.19
CA THR A 63 2.69 -9.73 21.30
C THR A 63 2.15 -9.02 22.55
N LEU A 64 0.96 -8.42 22.49
CA LEU A 64 0.39 -7.65 23.59
C LEU A 64 -0.54 -8.49 24.47
N ASP A 65 -0.32 -8.45 25.78
CA ASP A 65 -1.23 -9.05 26.77
C ASP A 65 -2.57 -8.29 26.89
N ASN A 66 -2.63 -7.02 26.46
CA ASN A 66 -3.84 -6.19 26.46
C ASN A 66 -4.02 -5.42 25.12
N PRO A 67 -4.98 -5.79 24.27
CA PRO A 67 -5.12 -5.27 22.90
C PRO A 67 -5.62 -3.82 22.78
N SER A 68 -6.06 -3.19 23.88
CA SER A 68 -6.68 -1.86 23.85
C SER A 68 -5.70 -0.72 23.48
N VAL A 69 -4.42 -0.85 23.83
CA VAL A 69 -3.35 0.10 23.41
C VAL A 69 -2.97 -0.10 21.95
N ALA A 70 -3.08 -1.34 21.45
CA ALA A 70 -2.76 -1.67 20.08
C ALA A 70 -3.64 -0.89 19.09
N LEU A 71 -4.93 -0.72 19.41
CA LEU A 71 -5.91 -0.07 18.55
C LEU A 71 -5.55 1.38 18.19
N GLN A 72 -4.93 2.13 19.10
CA GLN A 72 -4.51 3.52 18.84
C GLN A 72 -3.31 3.57 17.89
N LEU A 73 -2.36 2.64 18.06
CA LEU A 73 -1.17 2.54 17.21
C LEU A 73 -1.56 2.14 15.78
N VAL A 74 -2.43 1.13 15.65
CA VAL A 74 -3.01 0.71 14.37
C VAL A 74 -3.68 1.86 13.63
N ARG A 75 -4.44 2.68 14.36
CA ARG A 75 -5.12 3.84 13.78
C ARG A 75 -4.13 4.85 13.22
N ALA A 76 -3.12 5.24 13.99
CA ALA A 76 -2.11 6.22 13.55
C ALA A 76 -1.36 5.74 12.30
N GLU A 77 -0.98 4.46 12.28
CA GLU A 77 -0.24 3.84 11.18
C GLU A 77 -1.09 3.72 9.90
N ALA A 78 -2.38 3.39 10.05
CA ALA A 78 -3.34 3.39 8.95
C ALA A 78 -3.54 4.81 8.39
N GLU A 79 -3.64 5.83 9.24
CA GLU A 79 -3.78 7.23 8.82
C GLU A 79 -2.54 7.71 8.02
N GLU A 80 -1.33 7.35 8.44
CA GLU A 80 -0.11 7.69 7.67
C GLU A 80 -0.07 6.96 6.31
N SER A 81 -0.45 5.68 6.30
CA SER A 81 -0.47 4.87 5.07
C SER A 81 -1.47 5.42 4.05
N ILE A 82 -2.67 5.82 4.52
CA ILE A 82 -3.70 6.44 3.69
C ILE A 82 -3.17 7.77 3.14
N LYS A 83 -2.58 8.61 4.00
CA LYS A 83 -2.02 9.91 3.60
C LYS A 83 -1.01 9.77 2.47
N LYS A 84 -0.05 8.84 2.60
CA LYS A 84 0.96 8.57 1.56
C LYS A 84 0.37 8.07 0.24
N ALA A 85 -0.73 7.32 0.30
CA ALA A 85 -1.42 6.83 -0.88
C ALA A 85 -2.22 7.93 -1.60
N THR A 86 -2.62 8.99 -0.89
CA THR A 86 -3.50 10.04 -1.41
C THR A 86 -2.81 11.37 -1.74
N GLU A 87 -1.61 11.63 -1.23
CA GLU A 87 -0.81 12.86 -1.50
C GLU A 87 0.22 12.67 -2.65
#